data_AF-A0A831LBG8-F1
#
_entry.id   AF-A0A831LBG8-F1
#
_cell.length_a   1.000
_cell.length_b   1.000
_cell.length_c   1.000
_cell.angle_alpha   90.00
_cell.angle_beta   90.00
_cell.angle_gamma   90.00
#
_symmetry.space_group_name_H-M   'P 1'
#
loop_
_entity.id
_entity.type
_entity.pdbx_description
1 polymer ?
#
loop_
_entity_poly.entity_id
_entity_poly.type
_entity_poly.pdbx_seq_one_letter_code
_entity_poly.pdbx_strand_id
1 'polypeptide(L)' 'MDETVRERLIKTLLASKEPLTVYQLQILVETELKPHELYEELEHVKKTLKRLGYRLEMVPAACKKCGYQ' A
#
# COMPACT_ATOMS: atom_id res chain seq x y z
N MET A 1 -20.49 -11.14 -2.26
CA MET A 1 -19.77 -10.11 -3.04
C MET A 1 -18.33 -10.25 -2.65
N ASP A 2 -17.49 -10.64 -3.59
CA ASP A 2 -16.05 -10.74 -3.33
C ASP A 2 -15.49 -9.35 -3.05
N GLU A 3 -14.62 -9.25 -2.06
CA GLU A 3 -13.94 -8.02 -1.74
C GLU A 3 -13.10 -7.56 -2.94
N THR A 4 -13.11 -6.27 -3.25
CA THR A 4 -12.24 -5.71 -4.29
C THR A 4 -10.80 -5.61 -3.81
N VAL A 5 -9.83 -5.58 -4.73
CA VAL A 5 -8.40 -5.40 -4.37
C VAL A 5 -8.20 -4.12 -3.53
N ARG A 6 -8.93 -3.05 -3.84
CA ARG A 6 -8.88 -1.78 -3.11
C ARG A 6 -9.34 -1.90 -1.66
N GLU A 7 -10.43 -2.61 -1.42
CA GLU A 7 -10.93 -2.85 -0.06
C GLU A 7 -9.92 -3.69 0.73
N ARG A 8 -9.36 -4.74 0.12
CA ARG A 8 -8.29 -5.55 0.74
C ARG A 8 -7.05 -4.72 1.07
N LEU A 9 -6.63 -3.83 0.17
CA LEU A 9 -5.53 -2.88 0.41
C LEU A 9 -5.81 -1.99 1.62
N ILE A 10 -7.00 -1.39 1.71
CA ILE A 10 -7.37 -0.53 2.84
C ILE A 10 -7.33 -1.32 4.15
N LYS A 11 -7.94 -2.51 4.21
CA LYS A 11 -7.93 -3.34 5.41
C LYS A 11 -6.52 -3.73 5.82
N THR A 12 -5.69 -4.16 4.87
CA THR A 12 -4.30 -4.56 5.10
C THR A 12 -3.48 -3.39 5.65
N LEU A 13 -3.61 -2.21 5.07
CA LEU A 13 -2.89 -1.01 5.50
C LEU A 13 -3.32 -0.54 6.90
N LEU A 14 -4.62 -0.60 7.22
CA LEU A 14 -5.12 -0.22 8.54
C LEU A 14 -4.74 -1.23 9.64
N ALA A 15 -4.59 -2.51 9.29
CA ALA A 15 -4.18 -3.56 10.22
C ALA A 15 -2.66 -3.60 10.46
N SER A 16 -1.86 -3.07 9.52
CA SER A 16 -0.40 -3.11 9.63
C SER A 16 0.12 -2.11 10.65
N LYS A 17 1.06 -2.56 11.48
CA LYS A 17 1.81 -1.71 12.44
C LYS A 17 3.13 -1.21 11.88
N GLU A 18 3.57 -1.76 10.75
CA GLU A 18 4.84 -1.43 10.10
C GLU A 18 4.63 -1.07 8.62
N PRO A 19 5.54 -0.30 8.00
CA PRO A 19 5.50 -0.04 6.57
C PRO A 19 5.57 -1.34 5.76
N LEU A 20 4.68 -1.49 4.78
CA LEU A 20 4.67 -2.62 3.87
C LEU A 20 5.28 -2.23 2.53
N THR A 21 6.12 -3.11 1.99
CA THR A 21 6.59 -2.99 0.60
C THR A 21 5.49 -3.34 -0.38
N VAL A 22 5.61 -2.87 -1.62
CA VAL A 22 4.66 -3.17 -2.70
C VAL A 22 4.51 -4.68 -2.94
N TYR A 23 5.59 -5.45 -2.80
CA TYR A 23 5.57 -6.91 -2.95
C TYR A 23 4.89 -7.62 -1.76
N GLN A 24 5.07 -7.12 -0.54
CA GLN A 24 4.33 -7.64 0.61
C GLN A 24 2.83 -7.36 0.47
N LEU A 25 2.46 -6.15 0.03
CA LEU A 25 1.07 -5.81 -0.24
C LEU A 25 0.47 -6.76 -1.29
N GLN A 26 1.19 -7.03 -2.38
CA GLN A 26 0.74 -7.94 -3.44
C GLN A 26 0.37 -9.34 -2.91
N ILE A 27 1.22 -9.89 -2.03
CA ILE A 27 0.98 -11.19 -1.38
C ILE A 27 -0.20 -11.12 -0.41
N LEU A 28 -0.24 -10.10 0.46
CA LEU A 28 -1.25 -9.97 1.51
C LEU A 28 -2.66 -9.71 0.97
N VAL A 29 -2.77 -9.01 -0.18
CA VAL A 29 -4.06 -8.73 -0.82
C VAL A 29 -4.41 -9.73 -1.92
N GLU A 30 -3.63 -10.79 -2.07
CA GLU A 30 -3.86 -11.88 -3.02
C GLU A 30 -4.22 -11.35 -4.41
N THR A 31 -3.30 -10.59 -5.01
CA THR A 31 -3.53 -9.94 -6.31
C THR A 31 -2.43 -10.24 -7.31
N GLU A 32 -2.83 -10.39 -8.57
CA GLU A 32 -1.95 -10.55 -9.72
C GLU A 32 -1.51 -9.20 -10.33
N LEU A 33 -1.93 -8.07 -9.73
CA LEU A 33 -1.50 -6.74 -10.17
C LEU A 33 0.02 -6.62 -10.08
N LYS A 34 0.62 -6.09 -11.14
CA LYS A 34 2.04 -5.76 -11.17
C LYS A 34 2.32 -4.58 -10.24
N PRO A 35 3.57 -4.38 -9.79
CA PRO A 35 3.91 -3.30 -8.88
C PRO A 35 3.42 -1.90 -9.32
N HIS A 36 3.51 -1.56 -10.61
CA HIS A 36 3.04 -0.27 -11.12
C HIS A 36 1.51 -0.10 -11.03
N GLU A 37 0.74 -1.14 -11.35
CA GLU A 37 -0.72 -1.15 -11.20
C GLU A 37 -1.12 -1.04 -9.73
N LEU A 38 -0.34 -1.67 -8.83
CA LEU A 38 -0.57 -1.55 -7.39
C LEU A 38 -0.31 -0.12 -6.88
N TYR A 39 0.69 0.58 -7.41
CA TYR A 39 0.90 2.00 -7.12
C TYR A 39 -0.26 2.88 -7.59
N GLU A 40 -0.86 2.58 -8.74
CA GLU A 40 -2.06 3.29 -9.21
C GLU A 40 -3.25 3.06 -8.26
N GLU A 41 -3.48 1.81 -7.82
CA GLU A 41 -4.50 1.52 -6.82
C GLU A 41 -4.22 2.19 -5.48
N LEU A 42 -2.96 2.29 -5.05
CA LEU A 42 -2.59 3.01 -3.82
C LEU A 42 -2.94 4.51 -3.88
N GLU A 43 -2.91 5.14 -5.06
CA GLU A 43 -3.36 6.53 -5.22
C GLU A 43 -4.89 6.66 -5.05
N HIS A 44 -5.66 5.64 -5.48
CA HIS A 44 -7.09 5.57 -5.17
C HIS A 44 -7.35 5.32 -3.69
N VAL A 45 -6.62 4.38 -3.08
CA VAL A 45 -6.69 4.08 -1.64
C VAL A 45 -6.39 5.32 -0.80
N LYS A 46 -5.37 6.10 -1.15
CA LYS A 46 -5.01 7.35 -0.49
C LYS A 46 -6.17 8.35 -0.44
N LYS A 47 -6.93 8.50 -1.53
CA LYS A 47 -8.10 9.39 -1.58
C LYS A 47 -9.20 8.90 -0.63
N THR A 48 -9.44 7.60 -0.58
CA THR A 48 -10.42 6.99 0.33
C THR A 48 -10.00 7.14 1.78
N LEU A 49 -8.77 6.78 2.12
CA LEU A 49 -8.21 6.93 3.48
C LEU A 49 -8.28 8.38 3.96
N LYS A 50 -7.97 9.35 3.09
CA LYS A 50 -8.07 10.78 3.40
C LYS A 50 -9.50 11.19 3.80
N ARG A 51 -10.53 10.67 3.12
CA ARG A 51 -11.94 10.94 3.46
C ARG A 51 -12.34 10.32 4.81
N LEU A 52 -11.66 9.26 5.22
CA LEU A 52 -11.86 8.59 6.51
C LEU A 52 -11.02 9.18 7.66
N GLY A 53 -10.26 10.26 7.41
CA GLY A 53 -9.41 10.91 8.41
C GLY A 53 -8.01 10.29 8.57
N TYR A 54 -7.63 9.36 7.69
CA TYR A 54 -6.29 8.74 7.67
C TYR A 54 -5.38 9.39 6.62
N ARG A 55 -4.06 9.23 6.79
CA ARG A 55 -3.05 9.61 5.80
C ARG A 55 -2.22 8.37 5.45
N LEU A 56 -2.09 8.10 4.15
CA LEU A 56 -1.18 7.07 3.66
C LEU A 56 0.24 7.64 3.57
N GLU A 57 1.16 7.05 4.32
CA GLU A 57 2.57 7.45 4.35
C GLU A 57 3.41 6.55 3.44
N MET A 58 4.32 7.17 2.70
CA MET A 58 5.39 6.45 2.00
C MET A 58 6.71 6.74 2.69
N VAL A 59 7.36 5.68 3.18
CA VAL A 59 8.70 5.78 3.74
C VAL A 59 9.70 5.84 2.58
N PRO A 60 10.55 6.88 2.49
CA PRO A 60 11.52 7.00 1.42
C PRO A 60 12.48 5.80 1.44
N ALA A 61 12.81 5.31 0.24
CA ALA A 61 13.81 4.27 0.11
C ALA A 61 15.17 4.81 0.54
N ALA A 62 15.90 4.06 1.37
CA ALA A 62 17.25 4.41 1.77
C ALA A 62 18.24 3.40 1.17
N CYS A 63 19.35 3.89 0.62
CA CYS A 63 20.44 3.03 0.18
C CYS A 63 21.08 2.35 1.40
N LYS A 64 21.02 1.02 1.47
CA LYS A 64 21.62 0.25 2.57
C LYS A 64 23.15 0.39 2.66
N LYS A 65 23.81 0.82 1.58
CA LYS A 65 25.27 1.00 1.52
C LYS A 65 25.73 2.35 2.08
N CYS A 66 25.01 3.43 1.80
CA CYS A 66 25.46 4.79 2.13
C CYS A 66 24.42 5.67 2.83
N GLY A 67 23.19 5.20 3.02
CA GLY A 67 22.13 5.95 3.69
C GLY A 67 21.50 7.07 2.85
N TYR A 68 21.87 7.21 1.57
CA TYR A 68 21.25 8.18 0.66
C TYR A 68 19.75 7.86 0.48
N GLN A 69 18.91 8.87 0.68
CA GLN A 69 17.45 8.83 0.57
C GLN A 69 17.00 9.70 -0.62
#